data_AF-A0A1V5QVY2-F1
#
_entry.id   AF-A0A1V5QVY2-F1
#
_cell.length_a   1.000
_cell.length_b   1.000
_cell.length_c   1.000
_cell.angle_alpha   90.00
_cell.angle_beta   90.00
_cell.angle_gamma   90.00
#
_symmetry.space_group_name_H-M   'P 1'
#
loop_
_entity.id
_entity.type
_entity.pdbx_description
1 polymer ?
#
loop_
_entity_poly.entity_id
_entity_poly.type
_entity_poly.pdbx_seq_one_letter_code
_entity_poly.pdbx_strand_id
1 'polypeptide(L)'
;MGKMKGQTNRFIADNAVQRQLRGNMTDAERRLWHFLRARKLAGCKFRRQHPFMDYVLDFVCLENGLVIEIDGGQHLENKRDQERDKHLQQAGFRVLRFWNHQVLQETEAVLTQLTGC
;
A
#
# COMPACT_ATOMS: atom_id res chain seq x y z
N MET A 1 16.35 2.83 -17.34
CA MET A 1 15.01 2.33 -16.95
C MET A 1 15.13 0.86 -16.51
N GLY A 2 15.61 0.62 -15.28
CA GLY A 2 15.86 -0.73 -14.77
C GLY A 2 14.54 -1.41 -14.39
N LYS A 3 14.31 -2.64 -14.87
CA LYS A 3 13.11 -3.42 -14.53
C LYS A 3 13.06 -3.60 -13.01
N MET A 4 12.01 -3.10 -12.36
CA MET A 4 11.76 -3.30 -10.92
C MET A 4 11.81 -4.80 -10.60
N LYS A 5 12.82 -5.20 -9.82
CA LYS A 5 12.98 -6.56 -9.30
C LYS A 5 12.00 -6.75 -8.14
N GLY A 6 11.07 -7.68 -8.29
CA GLY A 6 10.03 -7.96 -7.29
C GLY A 6 8.75 -8.52 -7.89
N GLN A 7 8.85 -9.24 -9.02
CA GLN A 7 7.71 -9.98 -9.55
C GLN A 7 7.34 -11.03 -8.51
N THR A 8 6.21 -10.77 -7.84
CA THR A 8 5.35 -11.67 -7.07
C THR A 8 6.04 -12.97 -6.64
N ASN A 9 6.38 -13.08 -5.35
CA ASN A 9 6.79 -14.36 -4.79
C ASN A 9 5.67 -15.38 -5.09
N ARG A 10 5.96 -16.38 -5.93
CA ARG A 10 4.98 -17.38 -6.40
C ARG A 10 4.29 -18.13 -5.25
N PHE A 11 4.82 -18.01 -4.03
CA PHE A 11 4.28 -18.60 -2.80
C PHE A 11 3.02 -17.90 -2.24
N ILE A 12 2.68 -16.66 -2.63
CA ILE A 12 1.39 -16.00 -2.27
C ILE A 12 0.41 -16.00 -3.46
N ALA A 13 0.64 -16.87 -4.45
CA ALA A 13 -0.24 -17.02 -5.61
C ALA A 13 -1.42 -17.98 -5.37
N ASP A 14 -1.68 -18.40 -4.12
CA ASP A 14 -2.93 -19.07 -3.80
C ASP A 14 -4.07 -18.06 -3.80
N ASN A 15 -4.85 -18.10 -4.89
CA ASN A 15 -6.04 -17.29 -5.16
C ASN A 15 -7.03 -17.19 -3.98
N ALA A 16 -7.00 -18.17 -3.06
CA ALA A 16 -7.88 -18.22 -1.89
C ALA A 16 -7.54 -17.16 -0.84
N VAL A 17 -6.26 -16.98 -0.46
CA VAL A 17 -5.84 -15.99 0.56
C VAL A 17 -6.01 -14.57 0.04
N GLN A 18 -5.66 -14.34 -1.24
CA GLN A 18 -5.90 -13.09 -1.96
C GLN A 18 -7.39 -12.70 -2.01
N ARG A 19 -8.31 -13.66 -2.11
CA ARG A 19 -9.76 -13.41 -2.11
C ARG A 19 -10.31 -13.14 -0.71
N GLN A 20 -9.81 -13.85 0.31
CA GLN A 20 -10.23 -13.69 1.70
C GLN A 20 -9.80 -12.33 2.28
N LEU A 21 -8.58 -11.88 1.99
CA LEU A 21 -8.09 -10.56 2.43
C LEU A 21 -8.89 -9.42 1.78
N ARG A 22 -9.32 -9.58 0.52
CA ARG A 22 -10.12 -8.57 -0.21
C ARG A 22 -11.48 -8.30 0.39
N GLY A 23 -11.99 -9.18 1.25
CA GLY A 23 -13.23 -9.01 1.99
C GLY A 23 -13.11 -8.23 3.30
N ASN A 24 -11.89 -8.08 3.85
CA ASN A 24 -11.67 -7.55 5.20
C ASN A 24 -10.91 -6.21 5.20
N MET A 25 -11.25 -5.29 4.29
CA MET A 25 -10.67 -3.95 4.38
C MET A 25 -11.25 -3.19 5.58
N THR A 26 -10.39 -2.50 6.32
CA THR A 26 -10.81 -1.56 7.37
C THR A 26 -11.67 -0.43 6.77
N ASP A 27 -12.38 0.32 7.62
CA ASP A 27 -13.15 1.50 7.16
C ASP A 27 -12.24 2.54 6.50
N ALA A 28 -11.03 2.74 7.04
CA ALA A 28 -10.02 3.63 6.49
C ALA A 28 -9.54 3.16 5.10
N GLU A 29 -9.18 1.88 4.96
CA GLU A 29 -8.84 1.31 3.65
C GLU A 29 -9.97 1.43 2.64
N ARG A 30 -11.21 1.13 3.04
CA ARG A 30 -12.38 1.28 2.17
C ARG A 30 -12.56 2.73 1.72
N ARG A 31 -12.42 3.68 2.64
CA ARG A 31 -12.50 5.11 2.37
C ARG A 31 -11.42 5.55 1.38
N LEU A 32 -10.16 5.21 1.62
CA LEU A 32 -9.06 5.59 0.72
C LEU A 32 -9.20 4.92 -0.65
N TRP A 33 -9.56 3.62 -0.67
CA TRP A 33 -9.74 2.88 -1.93
C TRP A 33 -10.79 3.50 -2.84
N HIS A 34 -11.83 4.13 -2.29
CA HIS A 34 -12.83 4.86 -3.08
C HIS A 34 -12.21 5.92 -4.01
N PHE A 35 -11.16 6.60 -3.54
CA PHE A 35 -10.46 7.66 -4.25
C PHE A 35 -9.30 7.14 -5.10
N LEU A 36 -8.67 6.03 -4.72
CA LEU A 36 -7.54 5.47 -5.47
C LEU A 36 -7.96 4.60 -6.67
N ARG A 37 -9.10 3.90 -6.55
CA ARG A 37 -9.54 2.93 -7.56
C ARG A 37 -9.82 3.57 -8.91
N ALA A 38 -9.76 2.75 -9.95
CA ALA A 38 -10.15 3.15 -11.31
C ALA A 38 -9.43 4.41 -11.82
N ARG A 39 -8.18 4.62 -11.40
CA ARG A 39 -7.34 5.75 -11.82
C ARG A 39 -7.92 7.14 -11.47
N LYS A 40 -8.81 7.21 -10.48
CA LYS A 40 -9.43 8.47 -10.05
C LYS A 40 -8.44 9.49 -9.52
N LEU A 41 -7.38 9.04 -8.85
CA LEU A 41 -6.33 9.92 -8.34
C LEU A 41 -5.23 10.11 -9.39
N ALA A 42 -5.15 11.32 -9.96
CA ALA A 42 -4.10 11.73 -10.92
C ALA A 42 -3.85 10.74 -12.09
N GLY A 43 -4.86 9.96 -12.51
CA GLY A 43 -4.71 8.94 -13.56
C GLY A 43 -3.91 7.69 -13.14
N CYS A 44 -3.46 7.62 -11.89
CA CYS A 44 -2.51 6.63 -11.40
C CYS A 44 -3.17 5.27 -11.13
N LYS A 45 -2.48 4.17 -11.48
CA LYS A 45 -3.00 2.80 -11.29
C LYS A 45 -2.61 2.21 -9.94
N PHE A 46 -3.44 2.47 -8.94
CA PHE A 46 -3.32 1.82 -7.63
C PHE A 46 -3.88 0.39 -7.64
N ARG A 47 -3.19 -0.49 -6.92
CA ARG A 47 -3.64 -1.83 -6.52
C ARG A 47 -3.81 -1.84 -5.01
N ARG A 48 -4.73 -2.66 -4.50
CA ARG A 48 -4.93 -2.88 -3.06
C ARG A 48 -4.49 -4.28 -2.65
N GLN A 49 -4.02 -4.44 -1.41
CA GLN A 49 -3.62 -5.71 -0.80
C GLN A 49 -2.69 -6.52 -1.72
N HIS A 50 -1.60 -5.87 -2.10
CA HIS A 50 -0.64 -6.41 -3.05
C HIS A 50 0.41 -7.26 -2.33
N PRO A 51 0.55 -8.57 -2.65
CA PRO A 51 1.62 -9.38 -2.09
C PRO A 51 2.98 -8.88 -2.57
N PHE A 52 3.90 -8.71 -1.64
CA PHE A 52 5.29 -8.36 -1.92
C PHE A 52 6.20 -9.10 -0.95
N MET A 53 7.01 -10.02 -1.48
CA MET A 53 7.81 -10.97 -0.71
C MET A 53 6.94 -11.71 0.34
N ASP A 54 7.20 -11.51 1.62
CA ASP A 54 6.52 -12.16 2.74
C ASP A 54 5.46 -11.25 3.39
N TYR A 55 5.09 -10.15 2.72
CA TYR A 55 4.16 -9.13 3.22
C TYR A 55 3.02 -8.86 2.23
N VAL A 56 1.95 -8.26 2.73
CA VAL A 56 0.87 -7.71 1.92
C VAL A 56 0.84 -6.20 2.15
N LEU A 57 0.98 -5.43 1.08
CA LEU A 57 0.94 -3.97 1.09
C LEU A 57 -0.51 -3.49 0.92
N ASP A 58 -0.98 -2.55 1.72
CA ASP A 58 -2.38 -2.09 1.68
C ASP A 58 -2.72 -1.48 0.32
N PHE A 59 -1.87 -0.57 -0.18
CA PHE A 59 -1.96 -0.05 -1.53
C PHE A 59 -0.59 0.14 -2.18
N VAL A 60 -0.54 -0.04 -3.50
CA VAL A 60 0.66 0.22 -4.30
C VAL A 60 0.33 0.80 -5.67
N CYS A 61 1.08 1.83 -6.07
CA CYS A 61 1.18 2.33 -7.42
C CYS A 61 2.53 1.91 -8.00
N LEU A 62 2.55 0.83 -8.79
CA LEU A 62 3.79 0.27 -9.34
C LEU A 62 4.47 1.23 -10.33
N GLU A 63 3.70 1.97 -11.12
CA GLU A 63 4.25 2.91 -12.11
C GLU A 63 5.00 4.08 -11.47
N ASN A 64 4.61 4.50 -10.26
CA ASN A 64 5.24 5.59 -9.53
C ASN A 64 6.12 5.11 -8.37
N GLY A 65 6.30 3.80 -8.19
CA GLY A 65 7.05 3.24 -7.07
C GLY A 65 6.53 3.74 -5.71
N LEU A 66 5.21 3.79 -5.51
CA LEU A 66 4.61 4.31 -4.27
C LEU A 66 3.82 3.21 -3.55
N VAL A 67 4.10 3.03 -2.26
CA VAL A 67 3.35 2.19 -1.33
C VAL A 67 2.66 3.08 -0.31
N ILE A 68 1.40 2.77 -0.01
CA ILE A 68 0.63 3.43 1.04
C ILE A 68 0.18 2.35 2.00
N GLU A 69 0.50 2.52 3.28
CA GLU A 69 0.07 1.64 4.38
C GLU A 69 -0.84 2.44 5.32
N ILE A 70 -1.89 1.80 5.83
CA ILE A 70 -2.82 2.39 6.79
C ILE A 70 -2.59 1.73 8.15
N ASP A 71 -2.10 2.51 9.10
CA ASP A 71 -1.79 2.04 10.44
C ASP A 71 -3.01 2.19 11.36
N GLY A 72 -3.45 1.06 11.93
CA GLY A 72 -4.51 1.00 12.93
C GLY A 72 -4.05 1.21 14.38
N GLY A 73 -2.74 1.35 14.59
CA GLY A 73 -2.13 1.50 15.90
C GLY A 73 -1.83 0.17 16.59
N GLN A 74 -0.56 -0.24 16.46
CA GLN A 74 0.28 -0.89 17.48
C GLN A 74 1.71 -1.12 16.92
N HIS A 75 2.19 -0.30 15.97
CA HIS A 75 3.58 -0.32 15.54
C HIS A 75 4.48 0.39 16.56
N LEU A 76 4.68 -0.26 17.71
CA LEU A 76 5.93 -0.11 18.43
C LEU A 76 7.00 -0.72 17.53
N GLU A 77 7.92 0.13 17.07
CA GLU A 77 9.06 -0.15 16.19
C GLU A 77 9.64 -1.56 16.36
N ASN A 78 9.09 -2.52 15.63
CA ASN A 78 9.62 -3.88 15.61
C ASN A 78 10.75 -3.90 14.58
N LYS A 79 11.87 -4.57 14.89
CA LYS A 79 12.98 -4.76 13.92
C LYS A 79 12.52 -5.30 12.56
N ARG A 80 11.40 -6.03 12.52
CA ARG A 80 10.76 -6.53 11.30
C ARG A 80 10.26 -5.40 10.37
N ASP A 81 9.87 -4.25 10.92
CA ASP A 81 9.42 -3.10 10.12
C ASP A 81 10.57 -2.38 9.45
N GLN A 82 11.72 -2.27 10.12
CA GLN A 82 12.92 -1.65 9.56
C GLN A 82 13.45 -2.45 8.37
N GLU A 83 13.50 -3.78 8.48
CA GLU A 83 13.92 -4.65 7.37
C GLU A 83 12.90 -4.61 6.21
N ARG A 84 11.59 -4.59 6.52
CA ARG A 84 10.54 -4.41 5.49
C ARG A 84 10.74 -3.11 4.71
N ASP A 85 10.96 -2.00 5.41
CA ASP A 85 11.07 -0.69 4.77
C ASP A 85 12.34 -0.59 3.93
N LYS A 86 13.45 -1.16 4.41
CA LYS A 86 14.69 -1.28 3.64
C LYS A 86 14.49 -2.09 2.37
N HIS A 87 13.78 -3.22 2.44
CA HIS A 87 13.47 -4.04 1.27
C HIS A 87 12.61 -3.30 0.24
N LEU A 88 11.59 -2.56 0.69
CA LEU A 88 10.75 -1.74 -0.19
C LEU A 88 11.56 -0.62 -0.85
N GLN A 89 12.40 0.09 -0.09
CA GLN A 89 13.28 1.12 -0.63
C GLN A 89 14.28 0.56 -1.65
N GLN A 90 14.90 -0.59 -1.36
CA GLN A 90 15.82 -1.26 -2.30
C GLN A 90 15.11 -1.71 -3.59
N ALA A 91 13.83 -2.05 -3.51
CA ALA A 91 13.00 -2.35 -4.67
C ALA A 91 12.53 -1.10 -5.44
N GLY A 92 12.86 0.10 -4.96
CA GLY A 92 12.53 1.38 -5.59
C GLY A 92 11.19 1.97 -5.14
N PHE A 93 10.63 1.47 -4.03
CA PHE A 93 9.40 2.00 -3.47
C PHE A 93 9.66 3.10 -2.44
N ARG A 94 8.92 4.21 -2.56
CA ARG A 94 8.66 5.14 -1.47
C ARG A 94 7.45 4.65 -0.69
N VAL A 95 7.52 4.69 0.64
CA VAL A 95 6.44 4.26 1.53
C VAL A 95 5.86 5.48 2.24
N LEU A 96 4.53 5.63 2.21
CA LEU A 96 3.78 6.58 3.04
C LEU A 96 2.86 5.82 3.99
N ARG A 97 2.86 6.23 5.26
CA ARG A 97 1.99 5.67 6.31
C ARG A 97 1.01 6.73 6.78
N PHE A 98 -0.25 6.33 6.92
CA PHE A 98 -1.30 7.17 7.49
C PHE A 98 -2.01 6.43 8.61
N TRP A 99 -2.33 7.15 9.68
CA TRP A 99 -3.19 6.60 10.72
C TRP A 99 -4.63 6.48 10.24
N ASN A 100 -5.36 5.50 10.77
CA ASN A 100 -6.80 5.35 10.52
C ASN A 100 -7.57 6.68 10.66
N HIS A 101 -7.30 7.46 11.70
CA HIS A 101 -7.99 8.73 11.92
C HIS A 101 -7.68 9.77 10.83
N GLN A 102 -6.43 9.84 10.34
CA GLN A 102 -6.07 10.75 9.24
C GLN A 102 -6.83 10.38 7.97
N VAL A 103 -6.91 9.10 7.65
CA VAL A 103 -7.64 8.65 6.44
C VAL A 103 -9.14 8.93 6.56
N LEU A 104 -9.72 8.72 7.75
CA LEU A 104 -11.16 8.86 7.97
C LEU A 104 -11.61 10.32 8.13
N GLN A 105 -10.81 11.15 8.80
CA GLN A 105 -11.18 12.51 9.21
C GLN A 105 -10.46 13.58 8.37
N GLU A 106 -9.28 13.30 7.85
CA GLU A 106 -8.43 14.25 7.12
C GLU A 106 -8.16 13.78 5.67
N THR A 107 -9.14 13.10 5.06
CA THR A 107 -8.97 12.44 3.75
C THR A 107 -8.40 13.39 2.67
N GLU A 108 -8.83 14.64 2.62
CA GLU A 108 -8.34 15.61 1.63
C GLU A 108 -6.85 15.92 1.78
N ALA A 109 -6.37 16.05 3.02
CA ALA A 109 -4.95 16.25 3.31
C ALA A 109 -4.13 15.01 2.90
N VAL A 110 -4.65 13.81 3.17
CA VAL A 110 -4.05 12.54 2.73
C VAL A 110 -3.94 12.52 1.19
N LEU A 111 -5.02 12.82 0.46
CA LEU A 111 -5.03 12.81 -1.00
C LEU A 111 -4.04 13.83 -1.59
N THR A 112 -3.93 15.01 -0.98
CA THR A 112 -2.99 16.06 -1.40
C THR A 112 -1.54 15.57 -1.35
N GLN A 113 -1.16 14.84 -0.30
CA GLN A 113 0.18 14.27 -0.18
C GLN A 113 0.46 13.18 -1.24
N LEU A 114 -0.57 12.52 -1.76
CA LEU A 114 -0.45 11.50 -2.80
C LEU A 114 -0.36 12.10 -4.21
N THR A 115 -0.87 13.32 -4.42
CA THR A 115 -0.83 14.01 -5.71
C THR A 115 0.34 14.97 -5.87
N GLY A 116 1.04 15.32 -4.79
CA GLY A 116 2.19 16.24 -4.82
C GLY A 116 3.51 15.61 -5.30
N CYS A 117 3.45 14.57 -6.13
CA CYS A 117 4.60 13.81 -6.63
C CYS A 117 4.79 14.00 -8.12
#